data_AF-A0A2P4YZM2-F1
#
_entry.id   AF-A0A2P4YZM2-F1
#
_cell.length_a   1.000
_cell.length_b   1.000
_cell.length_c   1.000
_cell.angle_alpha   90.00
_cell.angle_beta   90.00
_cell.angle_gamma   90.00
#
_symmetry.space_group_name_H-M   'P 1'
#
loop_
_entity.id
_entity.type
_entity.pdbx_description
1 polymer ?
#
loop_
_entity_poly.entity_id
_entity_poly.type
_entity_poly.pdbx_seq_one_letter_code
_entity_poly.pdbx_strand_id
1 'polypeptide(L)'
;MEGAQLETSPLEVCLSNLIGIDISSINETEISKSGANNLQLMLNSIWSDLSKENTKDGIVVSLPSKQEILLPRAYPLPTKKEKTRWEKFAELKGIKKRKRSRMVYDPITDDFVPRWGRNSIKKIQKKHNEAIIEIKGNMDENKDPREAINLKRDMMINKQRLRELKNKMNSSKNKNNPKSDEFALGIGNLKDTNIKRSKTQVKELFDRVSLSTASYGRRDKALPDEDRTTNKVKKAKKILDIKSENEKYKSIYSKILKQNFNL
;
A
#
# COMPACT_ATOMS: atom_id res chain seq x y z
N MET A 1 -8.77 -52.75 39.70
CA MET A 1 -9.37 -52.09 38.52
C MET A 1 -8.23 -51.77 37.60
N GLU A 2 -7.96 -52.69 36.68
CA GLU A 2 -6.90 -52.55 35.68
C GLU A 2 -7.14 -51.27 34.87
N GLY A 3 -6.12 -50.42 34.83
CA GLY A 3 -6.11 -49.26 33.97
C GLY A 3 -6.16 -49.74 32.53
N ALA A 4 -7.23 -49.40 31.82
CA ALA A 4 -7.32 -49.53 30.39
C ALA A 4 -6.12 -48.77 29.79
N GLN A 5 -5.16 -49.51 29.29
CA GLN A 5 -4.10 -48.97 28.44
C GLN A 5 -4.83 -48.35 27.25
N LEU A 6 -4.83 -47.01 27.17
CA LEU A 6 -5.22 -46.33 25.94
C LEU A 6 -4.25 -46.83 24.87
N GLU A 7 -4.71 -47.75 24.01
CA GLU A 7 -4.05 -48.00 22.75
C GLU A 7 -3.94 -46.64 22.06
N THR A 8 -2.72 -46.11 22.02
CA THR A 8 -2.43 -44.85 21.35
C THR A 8 -2.71 -45.10 19.87
N SER A 9 -3.85 -44.62 19.38
CA SER A 9 -4.15 -44.64 17.96
C SER A 9 -2.99 -43.99 17.21
N PRO A 10 -2.47 -44.60 16.14
CA PRO A 10 -1.32 -44.07 15.39
C PRO A 10 -1.63 -42.76 14.64
N LEU A 11 -2.89 -42.30 14.68
CA LEU A 11 -3.37 -41.10 14.02
C LEU A 11 -3.19 -39.86 14.90
N GLU A 12 -2.31 -38.96 14.49
CA GLU A 12 -2.22 -37.61 15.04
C GLU A 12 -3.25 -36.71 14.36
N VAL A 13 -4.15 -36.09 15.13
CA VAL A 13 -5.24 -35.26 14.59
C VAL A 13 -5.00 -33.79 14.88
N CYS A 14 -4.85 -32.99 13.83
CA CYS A 14 -4.81 -31.53 13.90
C CYS A 14 -6.21 -30.95 13.65
N LEU A 15 -6.96 -30.76 14.73
CA LEU A 15 -8.36 -30.30 14.68
C LEU A 15 -8.52 -28.89 14.10
N SER A 16 -7.52 -28.01 14.23
CA SER A 16 -7.60 -26.64 13.69
C SER A 16 -7.71 -26.59 12.17
N ASN A 17 -7.08 -27.57 11.50
CA ASN A 17 -7.00 -27.64 10.03
C ASN A 17 -7.78 -28.83 9.48
N LEU A 18 -8.41 -29.65 10.34
CA LEU A 18 -9.10 -30.89 9.98
C LEU A 18 -8.19 -31.86 9.20
N ILE A 19 -6.99 -32.08 9.74
CA ILE A 19 -5.98 -32.96 9.15
C ILE A 19 -5.73 -34.14 10.10
N GLY A 20 -5.73 -35.36 9.56
CA GLY A 20 -5.24 -36.56 10.24
C GLY A 20 -3.92 -37.02 9.62
N ILE A 21 -2.91 -37.23 10.44
CA ILE A 21 -1.58 -37.69 10.03
C ILE A 21 -1.41 -39.11 10.57
N ASP A 22 -1.35 -40.08 9.66
CA ASP A 22 -1.11 -41.48 9.96
C ASP A 22 0.24 -41.89 9.36
N ILE A 23 1.14 -42.40 10.20
CA ILE A 23 2.52 -42.77 9.83
C ILE A 23 2.60 -44.28 9.47
N SER A 24 1.50 -45.03 9.60
CA SER A 24 1.46 -46.46 9.31
C SER A 24 1.76 -46.78 7.83
N SER A 25 2.32 -47.98 7.57
CA SER A 25 2.62 -48.44 6.21
C SER A 25 1.33 -48.76 5.45
N ILE A 26 1.22 -48.26 4.21
CA ILE A 26 0.01 -48.43 3.39
C ILE A 26 0.24 -49.48 2.30
N ASN A 27 -0.70 -50.44 2.20
CA ASN A 27 -0.81 -51.37 1.07
C ASN A 27 -1.80 -50.83 0.02
N GLU A 28 -1.50 -50.99 -1.27
CA GLU A 28 -2.36 -50.45 -2.37
C GLU A 28 -3.80 -50.98 -2.34
N THR A 29 -3.99 -52.23 -1.91
CA THR A 29 -5.30 -52.88 -1.84
C THR A 29 -6.16 -52.38 -0.67
N GLU A 30 -5.57 -51.70 0.31
CA GLU A 30 -6.21 -51.34 1.59
C GLU A 30 -6.40 -49.83 1.79
N ILE A 31 -6.02 -49.02 0.79
CA ILE A 31 -6.10 -47.54 0.85
C ILE A 31 -7.48 -47.06 1.28
N SER A 32 -8.54 -47.61 0.67
CA SER A 32 -9.91 -47.18 0.95
C SER A 32 -10.34 -47.52 2.39
N LYS A 33 -9.95 -48.71 2.89
CA LYS A 33 -10.27 -49.15 4.25
C LYS A 33 -9.52 -48.32 5.29
N SER A 34 -8.22 -48.09 5.07
CA SER A 34 -7.39 -47.23 5.93
C SER A 34 -7.94 -45.79 5.97
N GLY A 35 -8.25 -45.21 4.81
CA GLY A 35 -8.84 -43.87 4.72
C GLY A 35 -10.18 -43.75 5.45
N ALA A 36 -11.05 -44.75 5.33
CA ALA A 36 -12.33 -44.79 6.04
C ALA A 36 -12.14 -44.87 7.57
N ASN A 37 -11.21 -45.71 8.03
CA ASN A 37 -10.89 -45.85 9.46
C ASN A 37 -10.32 -44.54 10.04
N ASN A 38 -9.40 -43.90 9.32
CA ASN A 38 -8.78 -42.64 9.75
C ASN A 38 -9.79 -41.50 9.79
N LEU A 39 -10.71 -41.43 8.82
CA LEU A 39 -11.81 -40.47 8.84
C LEU A 39 -12.75 -40.70 10.03
N GLN A 40 -13.06 -41.96 10.35
CA GLN A 40 -13.90 -42.29 11.50
C GLN A 40 -13.26 -41.83 12.82
N LEU A 41 -11.96 -42.07 13.01
CA LEU A 41 -11.23 -41.61 14.18
C LEU A 41 -11.20 -40.08 14.29
N MET A 42 -10.99 -39.39 13.17
CA MET A 42 -11.01 -37.92 13.12
C MET A 42 -12.41 -37.36 13.43
N LEU A 43 -13.48 -37.98 12.92
CA LEU A 43 -14.84 -37.55 13.25
C LEU A 43 -15.15 -37.78 14.73
N ASN A 44 -14.72 -38.91 15.29
CA ASN A 44 -14.91 -39.20 16.71
C ASN A 44 -14.27 -38.11 17.57
N SER A 45 -13.03 -37.69 17.28
CA SER A 45 -12.36 -36.61 18.03
C SER A 45 -13.05 -35.26 17.86
N ILE A 46 -13.55 -34.92 16.67
CA ILE A 46 -14.34 -33.69 16.46
C ILE A 46 -15.60 -33.70 17.34
N TRP A 47 -16.31 -34.83 17.42
CA TRP A 47 -17.58 -34.93 18.14
C TRP A 47 -17.43 -35.13 19.65
N SER A 48 -16.33 -35.73 20.11
CA SER A 48 -16.02 -35.96 21.53
C SER A 48 -15.30 -34.78 22.19
N ASP A 49 -14.32 -34.18 21.51
CA ASP A 49 -13.35 -33.30 22.15
C ASP A 49 -13.69 -31.81 22.00
N LEU A 50 -14.52 -31.43 21.02
CA LEU A 50 -14.88 -30.04 20.77
C LEU A 50 -16.27 -29.67 21.32
N SER A 51 -16.42 -28.40 21.69
CA SER A 51 -17.68 -27.85 22.14
C SER A 51 -18.65 -27.63 20.98
N LYS A 52 -19.88 -28.09 21.17
CA LYS A 52 -20.99 -27.95 20.22
C LYS A 52 -21.89 -26.78 20.63
N GLU A 53 -22.22 -25.92 19.69
CA GLU A 53 -23.16 -24.83 19.89
C GLU A 53 -24.34 -24.98 18.92
N ASN A 54 -25.56 -24.85 19.43
CA ASN A 54 -26.76 -24.89 18.60
C ASN A 54 -27.12 -23.46 18.18
N THR A 55 -26.85 -23.14 16.92
CA THR A 55 -27.17 -21.84 16.32
C THR A 55 -28.44 -21.96 15.49
N LYS A 56 -29.09 -20.84 15.15
CA LYS A 56 -30.28 -20.84 14.28
C LYS A 56 -30.05 -21.52 12.92
N ASP A 57 -28.79 -21.52 12.45
CA ASP A 57 -28.37 -22.14 11.19
C ASP A 57 -28.04 -23.64 11.33
N GLY A 58 -28.01 -24.17 12.56
CA GLY A 58 -27.71 -25.58 12.85
C GLY A 58 -26.69 -25.77 13.98
N ILE A 59 -26.31 -27.03 14.19
CA ILE A 59 -25.27 -27.41 15.16
C ILE A 59 -23.90 -27.07 14.56
N VAL A 60 -23.15 -26.22 15.24
CA VAL A 60 -21.78 -25.85 14.87
C VAL A 60 -20.81 -26.31 15.95
N VAL A 61 -19.57 -26.55 15.55
CA VAL A 61 -18.49 -27.00 16.44
C VAL A 61 -17.42 -25.92 16.47
N SER A 62 -16.99 -25.52 17.67
CA SER A 62 -15.93 -24.52 17.81
C SER A 62 -14.55 -25.17 17.67
N LEU A 63 -13.88 -24.90 16.55
CA LEU A 63 -12.51 -25.35 16.30
C LEU A 63 -11.49 -24.65 17.22
N PRO A 64 -10.38 -25.32 17.59
CA PRO A 64 -9.33 -24.70 18.39
C PRO A 64 -8.67 -23.52 17.65
N SER A 65 -8.45 -22.42 18.37
CA SER A 65 -7.85 -21.20 17.81
C SER A 65 -6.34 -21.29 17.62
N LYS A 66 -5.68 -22.19 18.35
CA LYS A 66 -4.24 -22.43 18.26
C LYS A 66 -3.94 -23.29 17.04
N GLN A 67 -3.13 -22.76 16.12
CA GLN A 67 -2.64 -23.52 14.98
C GLN A 67 -1.52 -24.45 15.41
N GLU A 68 -1.68 -25.75 15.20
CA GLU A 68 -0.64 -26.75 15.44
C GLU A 68 0.35 -26.81 14.27
N ILE A 69 -0.17 -26.71 13.04
CA ILE A 69 0.61 -26.71 11.81
C ILE A 69 0.93 -25.26 11.41
N LEU A 70 2.21 -24.89 11.49
CA LEU A 70 2.70 -23.58 11.09
C LEU A 70 2.88 -23.52 9.57
N LEU A 71 1.96 -22.86 8.88
CA LEU A 71 2.04 -22.63 7.44
C LEU A 71 2.84 -21.36 7.12
N PRO A 72 3.66 -21.34 6.06
CA PRO A 72 4.36 -20.12 5.64
C PRO A 72 3.36 -19.07 5.15
N ARG A 73 3.59 -17.81 5.55
CA ARG A 73 2.75 -16.68 5.09
C ARG A 73 3.09 -16.29 3.66
N ALA A 74 2.08 -15.98 2.86
CA ALA A 74 2.24 -15.48 1.49
C ALA A 74 2.95 -14.11 1.43
N TYR A 75 2.75 -13.28 2.46
CA TYR A 75 3.34 -11.95 2.55
C TYR A 75 4.10 -11.76 3.85
N PRO A 76 5.16 -10.93 3.85
CA PRO A 76 5.88 -10.59 5.07
C PRO A 76 4.96 -9.91 6.08
N LEU A 77 5.41 -9.84 7.33
CA LEU A 77 4.71 -9.02 8.32
C LEU A 77 4.73 -7.56 7.85
N PRO A 78 3.61 -6.82 8.03
CA PRO A 78 3.61 -5.40 7.73
C PRO A 78 4.69 -4.72 8.57
N THR A 79 5.62 -4.05 7.90
CA THR A 79 6.71 -3.35 8.59
C THR A 79 6.14 -2.21 9.42
N LYS A 80 6.74 -1.99 10.60
CA LYS A 80 6.37 -0.85 11.45
C LYS A 80 6.62 0.44 10.67
N LYS A 81 5.59 1.28 10.56
CA LYS A 81 5.69 2.56 9.86
C LYS A 81 6.76 3.43 10.51
N GLU A 82 7.66 3.98 9.71
CA GLU A 82 8.65 4.91 10.21
C GLU A 82 7.97 6.21 10.70
N LYS A 83 8.41 6.70 11.87
CA LYS A 83 7.91 7.96 12.42
C LYS A 83 8.25 9.11 11.47
N THR A 84 7.25 9.91 11.12
CA THR A 84 7.43 11.15 10.34
C THR A 84 8.25 12.16 11.13
N ARG A 85 8.83 13.15 10.43
CA ARG A 85 9.59 14.22 11.10
C ARG A 85 8.77 14.96 12.15
N TRP A 86 7.47 15.15 11.92
CA TRP A 86 6.59 15.79 12.89
C TRP A 86 6.32 14.90 14.10
N GLU A 87 6.14 13.58 13.91
CA GLU A 87 5.95 12.65 15.03
C GLU A 87 7.20 12.55 15.90
N LYS A 88 8.40 12.51 15.28
CA LYS A 88 9.67 12.59 16.03
C LYS A 88 9.75 13.88 16.85
N PHE A 89 9.38 15.02 16.25
CA PHE A 89 9.33 16.30 16.96
C PHE A 89 8.29 16.31 18.08
N ALA A 90 7.09 15.78 17.84
CA ALA A 90 6.01 15.72 18.81
C ALA A 90 6.38 14.84 20.01
N GLU A 91 7.06 13.71 19.77
CA GLU A 91 7.59 12.85 20.83
C GLU A 91 8.65 13.55 21.67
N LEU A 92 9.64 14.19 21.01
CA LEU A 92 10.68 14.97 21.71
C LEU A 92 10.12 16.12 22.54
N LYS A 93 9.03 16.75 22.08
CA LYS A 93 8.36 17.85 22.79
C LYS A 93 7.25 17.38 23.74
N GLY A 94 6.97 16.08 23.83
CA GLY A 94 5.87 15.55 24.63
C GLY A 94 4.47 16.00 24.18
N ILE A 95 4.30 16.38 22.90
CA ILE A 95 3.03 16.83 22.33
C ILE A 95 2.12 15.61 22.12
N LYS A 96 1.16 15.42 23.03
CA LYS A 96 0.17 14.35 22.94
C LYS A 96 -1.02 14.76 22.08
N LYS A 97 -1.43 13.89 21.14
CA LYS A 97 -2.61 14.10 20.29
C LYS A 97 -3.89 13.94 21.12
N ARG A 98 -4.68 15.00 21.24
CA ARG A 98 -6.00 14.98 21.91
C ARG A 98 -7.14 14.81 20.91
N LYS A 99 -8.21 14.09 21.31
CA LYS A 99 -9.45 13.99 20.54
C LYS A 99 -10.13 15.36 20.50
N ARG A 100 -10.62 15.78 19.33
CA ARG A 100 -11.38 17.02 19.15
C ARG A 100 -12.79 16.68 18.67
N SER A 101 -13.81 17.39 19.15
CA SER A 101 -15.25 17.19 18.80
C SER A 101 -15.52 17.36 17.30
N ARG A 102 -16.63 16.90 16.72
CA ARG A 102 -16.90 17.17 15.29
C ARG A 102 -17.44 18.59 15.04
N MET A 103 -18.30 19.05 15.94
CA MET A 103 -18.97 20.36 15.89
C MET A 103 -18.19 21.41 16.69
N VAL A 104 -18.26 22.66 16.25
CA VAL A 104 -17.70 23.86 16.88
C VAL A 104 -18.74 24.96 16.75
N TYR A 105 -18.99 25.67 17.84
CA TYR A 105 -19.88 26.83 17.83
C TYR A 105 -19.30 27.94 16.93
N ASP A 106 -20.11 28.44 16.01
CA ASP A 106 -19.76 29.52 15.09
C ASP A 106 -20.56 30.79 15.44
N PRO A 107 -19.91 31.90 15.84
CA PRO A 107 -20.61 33.12 16.24
C PRO A 107 -21.33 33.81 15.07
N ILE A 108 -21.00 33.50 13.80
CA ILE A 108 -21.65 34.13 12.64
C ILE A 108 -23.06 33.59 12.43
N THR A 109 -23.24 32.27 12.61
CA THR A 109 -24.53 31.60 12.41
C THR A 109 -25.26 31.31 13.73
N ASP A 110 -24.62 31.62 14.86
CA ASP A 110 -25.11 31.33 16.22
C ASP A 110 -25.51 29.84 16.41
N ASP A 111 -24.73 28.93 15.82
CA ASP A 111 -25.04 27.49 15.83
C ASP A 111 -23.76 26.61 15.86
N PHE A 112 -23.93 25.34 16.20
CA PHE A 112 -22.90 24.31 16.18
C PHE A 112 -22.65 23.80 14.76
N VAL A 113 -21.59 24.30 14.16
CA VAL A 113 -21.19 24.03 12.78
C VAL A 113 -20.07 22.96 12.74
N PRO A 114 -19.99 22.10 11.71
CA PRO A 114 -18.88 21.15 11.60
C PRO A 114 -17.52 21.86 11.46
N ARG A 115 -16.46 21.30 12.05
CA ARG A 115 -15.12 21.90 11.99
C ARG A 115 -14.49 21.89 10.58
N TRP A 116 -14.89 20.95 9.74
CA TRP A 116 -14.40 20.77 8.37
C TRP A 116 -15.54 20.31 7.46
N GLY A 117 -15.43 20.52 6.14
CA GLY A 117 -16.48 20.16 5.17
C GLY A 117 -17.10 21.36 4.44
N ARG A 118 -18.27 21.17 3.79
CA ARG A 118 -18.96 22.17 2.96
C ARG A 118 -19.51 23.35 3.77
N ASN A 119 -20.14 23.07 4.91
CA ASN A 119 -20.70 24.09 5.81
C ASN A 119 -19.81 24.17 7.05
N SER A 120 -18.50 24.30 6.88
CA SER A 120 -17.60 24.36 8.03
C SER A 120 -17.34 25.78 8.48
N ILE A 121 -17.01 25.95 9.76
CA ILE A 121 -16.71 27.26 10.36
C ILE A 121 -15.75 28.10 9.50
N LYS A 122 -14.68 27.47 8.97
CA LYS A 122 -13.72 28.16 8.08
C LYS A 122 -14.32 28.62 6.74
N LYS A 123 -15.30 27.89 6.20
CA LYS A 123 -15.95 28.26 4.94
C LYS A 123 -17.03 29.31 5.15
N ILE A 124 -17.75 29.26 6.26
CA ILE A 124 -18.74 30.28 6.65
C ILE A 124 -18.02 31.61 6.86
N GLN A 125 -16.97 31.62 7.70
CA GLN A 125 -16.10 32.78 7.89
C GLN A 125 -15.50 33.28 6.57
N LYS A 126 -15.06 32.37 5.68
CA LYS A 126 -14.54 32.78 4.38
C LYS A 126 -15.63 33.49 3.55
N LYS A 127 -16.83 32.92 3.42
CA LYS A 127 -17.93 33.52 2.64
C LYS A 127 -18.32 34.89 3.17
N HIS A 128 -18.41 35.03 4.50
CA HIS A 128 -18.72 36.30 5.15
C HIS A 128 -17.63 37.36 4.85
N ASN A 129 -16.36 36.98 4.95
CA ASN A 129 -15.22 37.90 4.79
C ASN A 129 -14.78 38.11 3.32
N GLU A 130 -15.27 37.32 2.37
CA GLU A 130 -14.91 37.43 0.94
C GLU A 130 -15.70 38.55 0.23
N ALA A 131 -16.80 39.01 0.82
CA ALA A 131 -17.62 40.10 0.31
C ALA A 131 -16.85 41.43 0.25
N ILE A 132 -16.13 41.77 1.32
CA ILE A 132 -15.33 43.00 1.43
C ILE A 132 -13.98 42.62 2.05
N ILE A 133 -12.89 42.88 1.32
CA ILE A 133 -11.53 42.62 1.80
C ILE A 133 -10.86 43.96 2.05
N GLU A 134 -10.63 44.28 3.31
CA GLU A 134 -9.91 45.48 3.72
C GLU A 134 -8.44 45.39 3.25
N ILE A 135 -8.03 46.37 2.44
CA ILE A 135 -6.63 46.53 2.02
C ILE A 135 -5.88 47.18 3.18
N LYS A 136 -4.99 46.42 3.81
CA LYS A 136 -4.05 46.99 4.80
C LYS A 136 -3.01 47.82 4.05
N GLY A 137 -2.63 48.99 4.58
CA GLY A 137 -1.73 49.96 3.91
C GLY A 137 -0.29 49.49 3.58
N ASN A 138 0.02 48.20 3.74
CA ASN A 138 1.29 47.57 3.32
C ASN A 138 1.08 46.59 2.14
N MET A 139 -0.05 46.70 1.44
CA MET A 139 -0.37 45.90 0.26
C MET A 139 -0.39 46.81 -0.97
N ASP A 140 0.19 46.35 -2.07
CA ASP A 140 0.15 47.07 -3.36
C ASP A 140 -1.31 47.33 -3.77
N GLU A 141 -1.70 48.60 -3.87
CA GLU A 141 -3.06 49.02 -4.31
C GLU A 141 -3.41 48.51 -5.72
N ASN A 142 -2.39 48.25 -6.56
CA ASN A 142 -2.55 47.81 -7.94
C ASN A 142 -2.72 46.29 -8.13
N LYS A 143 -2.67 45.47 -7.06
CA LYS A 143 -2.84 44.00 -7.16
C LYS A 143 -4.12 43.56 -6.47
N ASP A 144 -4.87 42.65 -7.10
CA ASP A 144 -6.06 42.08 -6.48
C ASP A 144 -5.66 41.30 -5.19
N PRO A 145 -6.17 41.71 -4.01
CA PRO A 145 -5.87 41.03 -2.76
C PRO A 145 -6.33 39.56 -2.76
N ARG A 146 -7.36 39.19 -3.54
CA ARG A 146 -7.87 37.82 -3.63
C ARG A 146 -6.86 36.88 -4.26
N GLU A 147 -6.21 37.31 -5.34
CA GLU A 147 -5.18 36.53 -6.02
C GLU A 147 -4.00 36.28 -5.09
N ALA A 148 -3.56 37.31 -4.36
CA ALA A 148 -2.48 37.18 -3.38
C ALA A 148 -2.82 36.17 -2.26
N ILE A 149 -4.06 36.15 -1.77
CA ILE A 149 -4.53 35.19 -0.75
C ILE A 149 -4.56 33.76 -1.32
N ASN A 150 -5.07 33.59 -2.53
CA ASN A 150 -5.14 32.29 -3.20
C ASN A 150 -3.74 31.73 -3.47
N LEU A 151 -2.82 32.55 -3.99
CA LEU A 151 -1.43 32.18 -4.21
C LEU A 151 -0.75 31.73 -2.90
N LYS A 152 -0.91 32.49 -1.80
CA LYS A 152 -0.38 32.11 -0.48
C LYS A 152 -0.95 30.76 -0.01
N ARG A 153 -2.24 30.52 -0.23
CA ARG A 153 -2.90 29.25 0.10
C ARG A 153 -2.31 28.09 -0.69
N ASP A 154 -2.16 28.26 -2.00
CA ASP A 154 -1.61 27.22 -2.88
C ASP A 154 -0.16 26.92 -2.56
N MET A 155 0.66 27.95 -2.27
CA MET A 155 2.02 27.78 -1.77
C MET A 155 2.06 26.96 -0.48
N MET A 156 1.15 27.21 0.48
CA MET A 156 1.06 26.44 1.72
C MET A 156 0.69 24.97 1.48
N ILE A 157 -0.28 24.73 0.60
CA ILE A 157 -0.70 23.38 0.21
C ILE A 157 0.44 22.64 -0.48
N ASN A 158 1.13 23.28 -1.42
CA ASN A 158 2.27 22.70 -2.12
C ASN A 158 3.43 22.41 -1.18
N LYS A 159 3.71 23.29 -0.21
CA LYS A 159 4.71 23.03 0.85
C LYS A 159 4.32 21.86 1.75
N GLN A 160 3.03 21.63 1.99
CA GLN A 160 2.56 20.44 2.71
C GLN A 160 2.75 19.18 1.87
N ARG A 161 2.32 19.17 0.61
CA ARG A 161 2.52 18.06 -0.33
C ARG A 161 3.99 17.68 -0.45
N LEU A 162 4.89 18.67 -0.56
CA LEU A 162 6.33 18.46 -0.61
C LEU A 162 6.87 17.79 0.66
N ARG A 163 6.36 18.17 1.84
CA ARG A 163 6.73 17.53 3.11
C ARG A 163 6.22 16.09 3.20
N GLU A 164 5.01 15.82 2.73
CA GLU A 164 4.44 14.48 2.66
C GLU A 164 5.25 13.58 1.72
N LEU A 165 5.61 14.08 0.54
CA LEU A 165 6.47 13.39 -0.42
C LEU A 165 7.84 13.07 0.20
N LYS A 166 8.49 14.05 0.87
CA LYS A 166 9.77 13.84 1.54
C LYS A 166 9.69 12.79 2.65
N ASN A 167 8.61 12.76 3.42
CA ASN A 167 8.41 11.75 4.47
C ASN A 167 8.16 10.36 3.87
N LYS A 168 7.35 10.25 2.80
CA LYS A 168 7.13 8.99 2.08
C LYS A 168 8.42 8.46 1.47
N MET A 169 9.20 9.34 0.83
CA MET A 169 10.50 9.00 0.28
C MET A 169 11.43 8.46 1.37
N ASN A 170 11.57 9.17 2.50
CA ASN A 170 12.40 8.69 3.61
C ASN A 170 11.91 7.35 4.18
N SER A 171 10.59 7.15 4.30
CA SER A 171 10.01 5.88 4.76
C SER A 171 10.16 4.73 3.75
N SER A 172 10.28 5.06 2.46
CA SER A 172 10.46 4.10 1.37
C SER A 172 11.93 3.82 1.08
N LYS A 173 12.86 4.50 1.77
CA LYS A 173 14.29 4.19 1.66
C LYS A 173 14.49 2.77 2.12
N ASN A 174 14.53 1.86 1.14
CA ASN A 174 15.06 0.54 1.34
C ASN A 174 16.50 0.75 1.81
N LYS A 175 16.78 0.45 3.09
CA LYS A 175 18.14 0.46 3.64
C LYS A 175 19.13 -0.36 2.79
N ASN A 176 18.60 -1.24 1.93
CA ASN A 176 19.35 -2.16 1.08
C ASN A 176 19.61 -1.64 -0.35
N ASN A 177 19.08 -0.48 -0.78
CA ASN A 177 19.36 0.03 -2.14
C ASN A 177 19.30 1.57 -2.24
N PRO A 178 20.41 2.29 -1.98
CA PRO A 178 20.45 3.76 -1.97
C PRO A 178 20.34 4.42 -3.36
N LYS A 179 20.40 3.64 -4.45
CA LYS A 179 20.42 4.17 -5.84
C LYS A 179 19.03 4.48 -6.41
N SER A 180 17.95 3.95 -5.82
CA SER A 180 16.57 4.32 -6.22
C SER A 180 16.15 5.71 -5.73
N ASP A 181 16.98 6.34 -4.88
CA ASP A 181 16.64 7.56 -4.14
C ASP A 181 16.77 8.85 -4.95
N GLU A 182 17.26 8.82 -6.19
CA GLU A 182 17.52 10.06 -6.96
C GLU A 182 16.41 10.41 -7.96
N PHE A 183 15.47 9.50 -8.21
CA PHE A 183 14.65 9.52 -9.42
C PHE A 183 13.14 9.72 -9.24
N ALA A 184 12.63 9.97 -8.02
CA ALA A 184 11.18 9.98 -7.82
C ALA A 184 10.48 11.25 -8.35
N LEU A 185 11.16 12.41 -8.45
CA LEU A 185 10.47 13.68 -8.71
C LEU A 185 11.21 14.72 -9.56
N GLY A 186 12.43 14.47 -10.03
CA GLY A 186 13.22 15.47 -10.80
C GLY A 186 13.62 16.73 -10.02
N ILE A 187 13.02 16.98 -8.86
CA ILE A 187 13.48 17.91 -7.83
C ILE A 187 14.60 17.18 -7.08
N GLY A 188 15.77 17.08 -7.71
CA GLY A 188 17.01 16.90 -6.97
C GLY A 188 17.10 17.97 -5.89
N ASN A 189 17.87 17.71 -4.83
CA ASN A 189 18.15 18.74 -3.83
C ASN A 189 18.54 20.03 -4.56
N LEU A 190 17.78 21.12 -4.38
CA LEU A 190 18.05 22.43 -5.00
C LEU A 190 19.42 23.02 -4.59
N LYS A 191 20.20 22.28 -3.80
CA LYS A 191 21.56 22.61 -3.37
C LYS A 191 22.63 22.06 -4.32
N ASP A 192 22.32 21.05 -5.12
CA ASP A 192 23.27 20.42 -6.04
C ASP A 192 22.93 20.82 -7.48
N THR A 193 23.09 22.12 -7.78
CA THR A 193 22.77 22.71 -9.09
C THR A 193 23.75 22.29 -10.21
N ASN A 194 24.80 21.53 -9.88
CA ASN A 194 25.89 21.16 -10.79
C ASN A 194 25.87 19.70 -11.28
N ILE A 195 24.76 18.97 -11.11
CA ILE A 195 24.64 17.62 -11.68
C ILE A 195 24.33 17.75 -13.18
N LYS A 196 25.35 17.59 -14.03
CA LYS A 196 25.18 17.48 -15.49
C LYS A 196 24.38 16.21 -15.79
N ARG A 197 23.10 16.38 -16.16
CA ARG A 197 22.25 15.27 -16.61
C ARG A 197 22.51 14.98 -18.08
N SER A 198 22.53 13.71 -18.46
CA SER A 198 22.63 13.33 -19.87
C SER A 198 21.32 13.68 -20.61
N LYS A 199 21.42 13.91 -21.94
CA LYS A 199 20.24 14.19 -22.79
C LYS A 199 19.16 13.11 -22.66
N THR A 200 19.56 11.85 -22.48
CA THR A 200 18.64 10.71 -22.29
C THR A 200 17.93 10.77 -20.95
N GLN A 201 18.64 11.09 -19.87
CA GLN A 201 18.04 11.25 -18.54
C GLN A 201 17.05 12.41 -18.50
N VAL A 202 17.35 13.53 -19.16
CA VAL A 202 16.43 14.68 -19.25
C VAL A 202 15.15 14.30 -20.01
N LYS A 203 15.27 13.59 -21.13
CA LYS A 203 14.11 13.09 -21.89
C LYS A 203 13.26 12.10 -21.07
N GLU A 204 13.89 11.16 -20.38
CA GLU A 204 13.17 10.18 -19.56
C GLU A 204 12.44 10.84 -18.37
N LEU A 205 13.05 11.85 -17.75
CA LEU A 205 12.40 12.63 -16.70
C LEU A 205 11.20 13.40 -17.25
N PHE A 206 11.34 14.00 -18.43
CA PHE A 206 10.26 14.73 -19.10
C PHE A 206 9.07 13.80 -19.41
N ASP A 207 9.32 12.63 -20.00
CA ASP A 207 8.30 11.61 -20.27
C ASP A 207 7.63 11.11 -18.98
N ARG A 208 8.39 10.95 -17.90
CA ARG A 208 7.85 10.53 -16.61
C ARG A 208 6.95 11.62 -16.00
N VAL A 209 7.34 12.88 -16.11
CA VAL A 209 6.56 14.03 -15.60
C VAL A 209 5.24 14.15 -16.37
N SER A 210 5.28 14.08 -17.70
CA SER A 210 4.08 14.17 -18.54
C SER A 210 3.08 13.03 -18.25
N LEU A 211 3.57 11.83 -17.97
CA LEU A 211 2.76 10.68 -17.55
C LEU A 211 2.20 10.78 -16.12
N SER A 212 2.88 11.51 -15.23
CA SER A 212 2.56 11.55 -13.79
C SER A 212 1.45 12.54 -13.42
N THR A 213 0.97 13.35 -14.36
CA THR A 213 -0.21 14.21 -14.15
C THR A 213 -1.49 13.36 -14.11
N ALA A 214 -2.46 13.72 -13.27
CA ALA A 214 -3.75 13.02 -13.18
C ALA A 214 -4.54 12.93 -14.51
N SER A 215 -4.19 13.77 -15.51
CA SER A 215 -4.71 13.74 -16.88
C SER A 215 -3.81 13.03 -17.89
N TYR A 216 -2.69 12.43 -17.49
CA TYR A 216 -1.67 11.90 -18.41
C TYR A 216 -1.25 12.92 -19.49
N GLY A 217 -0.98 14.17 -19.08
CA GLY A 217 -0.60 15.25 -19.99
C GLY A 217 -1.73 15.84 -20.84
N ARG A 218 -2.95 15.27 -20.83
CA ARG A 218 -4.06 15.71 -21.72
C ARG A 218 -4.55 17.14 -21.48
N ARG A 219 -4.37 17.68 -20.28
CA ARG A 219 -4.80 19.03 -19.90
C ARG A 219 -3.62 19.99 -19.73
N ASP A 220 -2.40 19.51 -19.95
CA ASP A 220 -1.20 20.31 -19.76
C ASP A 220 -1.01 21.16 -21.03
N LYS A 221 -0.76 22.46 -20.87
CA LYS A 221 -0.54 23.37 -22.01
C LYS A 221 0.80 23.00 -22.66
N ALA A 222 0.78 22.74 -23.96
CA ALA A 222 2.01 22.51 -24.70
C ALA A 222 2.75 23.82 -24.92
N LEU A 223 4.06 23.81 -24.72
CA LEU A 223 4.95 24.92 -25.06
C LEU A 223 5.13 25.02 -26.58
N PRO A 224 5.47 26.21 -27.12
CA PRO A 224 5.92 26.33 -28.51
C PRO A 224 7.11 25.38 -28.74
N ASP A 225 7.09 24.60 -29.82
CA ASP A 225 8.08 23.57 -30.19
C ASP A 225 8.23 22.37 -29.23
N GLU A 226 7.22 22.08 -28.40
CA GLU A 226 7.18 20.86 -27.61
C GLU A 226 6.74 19.65 -28.47
N ASP A 227 7.64 18.67 -28.60
CA ASP A 227 7.29 17.37 -29.17
C ASP A 227 6.26 16.68 -28.25
N ARG A 228 4.98 16.74 -28.64
CA ARG A 228 3.93 15.95 -27.97
C ARG A 228 4.19 14.47 -28.22
N THR A 229 4.87 13.83 -27.27
CA THR A 229 5.02 12.38 -27.29
C THR A 229 3.63 11.78 -27.08
N THR A 230 3.00 11.32 -28.18
CA THR A 230 1.83 10.46 -28.06
C THR A 230 2.31 9.21 -27.31
N ASN A 231 1.81 9.03 -26.09
CA ASN A 231 2.12 7.85 -25.31
C ASN A 231 1.75 6.63 -26.15
N LYS A 232 2.76 5.97 -26.72
CA LYS A 232 2.58 4.69 -27.39
C LYS A 232 2.01 3.78 -26.31
N VAL A 233 0.70 3.52 -26.38
CA VAL A 233 0.06 2.52 -25.55
C VAL A 233 0.94 1.30 -25.68
N LYS A 234 1.53 0.84 -24.57
CA LYS A 234 2.32 -0.39 -24.57
C LYS A 234 1.39 -1.45 -25.14
N LYS A 235 1.62 -1.84 -26.40
CA LYS A 235 0.81 -2.89 -27.04
C LYS A 235 0.85 -4.05 -26.06
N ALA A 236 -0.33 -4.50 -25.61
CA ALA A 236 -0.42 -5.65 -24.73
C ALA A 236 0.51 -6.73 -25.29
N LYS A 237 1.35 -7.33 -24.44
CA LYS A 237 2.27 -8.38 -24.88
C LYS A 237 1.41 -9.39 -25.63
N LYS A 238 1.59 -9.50 -26.95
CA LYS A 238 0.90 -10.54 -27.72
C LYS A 238 1.31 -11.85 -27.09
N ILE A 239 0.32 -12.65 -26.70
CA ILE A 239 0.54 -14.02 -26.27
C ILE A 239 1.25 -14.69 -27.44
N LEU A 240 2.50 -15.09 -27.21
CA LEU A 240 3.32 -15.75 -28.21
C LEU A 240 2.85 -17.20 -28.27
N ASP A 241 2.78 -17.75 -29.48
CA ASP A 241 2.56 -19.18 -29.64
C ASP A 241 3.78 -19.95 -29.07
N ILE A 242 3.56 -21.13 -28.51
CA ILE A 242 4.55 -21.93 -27.76
C ILE A 242 5.82 -22.14 -28.58
N LYS A 243 5.68 -22.34 -29.89
CA LYS A 243 6.80 -22.51 -30.83
C LYS A 243 7.67 -21.26 -30.93
N SER A 244 7.04 -20.09 -31.03
CA SER A 244 7.74 -18.79 -31.11
C SER A 244 8.39 -18.39 -29.78
N GLU A 245 7.88 -18.88 -28.66
CA GLU A 245 8.46 -18.68 -27.33
C GLU A 245 9.77 -19.47 -27.17
N ASN A 246 9.75 -20.75 -27.58
CA ASN A 246 10.92 -21.63 -27.56
C ASN A 246 12.07 -21.12 -28.43
N GLU A 247 11.78 -20.58 -29.63
CA GLU A 247 12.79 -19.96 -30.49
C GLU A 247 13.43 -18.74 -29.84
N LYS A 248 12.62 -17.90 -29.17
CA LYS A 248 13.13 -16.77 -28.38
C LYS A 248 14.01 -17.23 -27.23
N TYR A 249 13.61 -18.25 -26.47
CA TYR A 249 14.42 -18.78 -25.38
C TYR A 249 15.77 -19.30 -25.87
N LYS A 250 15.80 -20.05 -26.98
CA LYS A 250 17.05 -20.49 -27.61
C LYS A 250 17.92 -19.30 -28.04
N SER A 251 17.33 -18.24 -28.60
CA SER A 251 18.06 -17.03 -29.00
C SER A 251 18.67 -16.28 -27.80
N ILE A 252 17.98 -16.24 -26.66
CA ILE A 252 18.47 -15.62 -25.43
C ILE A 252 19.58 -16.48 -24.83
N TYR A 253 19.38 -17.80 -24.75
CA TYR A 253 20.37 -18.74 -24.23
C TYR A 253 21.67 -18.70 -25.03
N SER A 254 21.59 -18.70 -26.36
CA SER A 254 22.78 -18.56 -27.23
C SER A 254 23.50 -17.22 -27.07
N LYS A 255 22.78 -16.10 -26.82
CA LYS A 255 23.42 -14.82 -26.50
C LYS A 255 24.15 -14.85 -25.16
N ILE A 256 23.54 -15.46 -24.13
CA ILE A 256 24.16 -15.61 -22.80
C ILE A 256 25.41 -16.49 -22.90
N LEU A 257 25.33 -17.61 -23.62
CA LEU A 257 26.49 -18.47 -23.86
C LEU A 257 27.61 -17.71 -24.59
N LYS A 258 27.29 -17.00 -25.68
CA LYS A 258 28.29 -16.19 -26.40
C LYS A 258 28.93 -15.10 -25.54
N GLN A 259 28.17 -14.51 -24.61
CA GLN A 259 28.69 -13.50 -23.69
C GLN A 259 29.61 -14.11 -22.62
N ASN A 260 29.35 -15.35 -22.22
CA ASN A 260 30.17 -16.08 -21.25
C ASN A 260 31.42 -16.74 -21.86
N PHE A 261 31.41 -17.03 -23.17
CA PHE A 261 32.56 -17.60 -23.90
C PHE A 261 33.47 -16.56 -24.59
N ASN A 262 33.14 -15.27 -24.49
CA ASN A 262 33.98 -14.16 -24.97
C ASN A 262 34.72 -13.43 -23.81
N LEU A 263 34.94 -14.15 -22.71
CA LEU A 263 35.87 -13.84 -21.62
C LEU A 263 36.95 -14.91 -21.63
#